data_AF-A0A3D1IQJ3-F1
#
_entry.id   AF-A0A3D1IQJ3-F1
#
_cell.length_a   1.000
_cell.length_b   1.000
_cell.length_c   1.000
_cell.angle_alpha   90.00
_cell.angle_beta   90.00
_cell.angle_gamma   90.00
#
_symmetry.space_group_name_H-M   'P 1'
#
loop_
_entity.id
_entity.type
_entity.pdbx_description
1 polymer ?
#
loop_
_entity_poly.entity_id
_entity_poly.type
_entity_poly.pdbx_seq_one_letter_code
_entity_poly.pdbx_strand_id
1 'polypeptide(L)' 'PVTGPKPPPRRITLGYPALAAAREVWVLASGEGKKEALQASLEPTGNTPLARVLQSRSNTEIFTDFVLA' A
#
# COMPACT_ATOMS: atom_id res chain seq x y z
N PRO A 1 13.78 -3.97 -16.93
CA PRO A 1 13.04 -5.14 -16.39
C PRO A 1 12.60 -4.89 -14.94
N VAL A 2 11.32 -5.09 -14.62
CA VAL A 2 10.83 -4.95 -13.23
C VAL A 2 11.10 -6.26 -12.49
N THR A 3 12.12 -6.27 -11.62
CA THR A 3 12.47 -7.42 -10.77
C THR A 3 12.28 -7.04 -9.31
N GLY A 4 11.48 -7.83 -8.57
CA GLY A 4 11.33 -7.65 -7.13
C GLY A 4 12.55 -8.19 -6.36
N PRO A 5 12.95 -7.55 -5.24
CA PRO A 5 14.13 -7.95 -4.46
C PRO A 5 13.94 -9.29 -3.74
N LYS A 6 12.68 -9.69 -3.48
CA LYS A 6 12.34 -10.96 -2.83
C LYS A 6 12.04 -12.04 -3.88
N PRO A 7 12.69 -13.21 -3.83
CA PRO A 7 12.40 -14.33 -4.73
C PRO A 7 10.92 -14.77 -4.69
N PRO A 8 10.35 -15.21 -5.82
CA PRO A 8 10.90 -15.12 -7.18
C PRO A 8 10.90 -13.68 -7.71
N PRO A 9 11.90 -13.29 -8.53
CA PRO A 9 12.09 -11.89 -8.93
C PRO A 9 11.07 -11.41 -9.97
N ARG A 10 10.52 -12.31 -10.79
CA ARG A 10 9.50 -11.98 -11.80
C ARG A 10 8.12 -12.24 -11.22
N ARG A 11 7.29 -11.20 -11.18
CA ARG A 11 5.93 -11.24 -10.63
C ARG A 11 4.98 -10.56 -11.61
N ILE A 12 3.74 -11.03 -11.66
CA ILE A 12 2.63 -10.33 -12.29
C ILE A 12 1.90 -9.57 -11.18
N THR A 13 1.62 -8.29 -11.40
CA THR A 13 0.91 -7.44 -10.45
C THR A 13 -0.07 -6.55 -11.19
N LEU A 14 -1.15 -6.16 -10.52
CA LEU A 14 -1.97 -5.05 -10.98
C LEU A 14 -1.14 -3.77 -10.93
N GLY A 15 -1.29 -2.93 -11.96
CA GLY A 15 -0.72 -1.58 -11.97
C GLY A 15 -1.60 -0.60 -11.21
N TYR A 16 -1.07 0.60 -10.93
CA TYR A 16 -1.81 1.65 -10.25
C TYR A 16 -3.15 2.03 -10.94
N PRO A 17 -3.27 2.11 -12.28
CA PRO A 17 -4.55 2.43 -12.91
C PRO A 17 -5.66 1.44 -12.57
N ALA A 18 -5.33 0.15 -12.45
CA ALA A 18 -6.31 -0.88 -12.07
C ALA A 18 -6.76 -0.72 -10.61
N LEU A 19 -5.83 -0.42 -9.70
CA LEU A 19 -6.16 -0.15 -8.30
C LEU A 19 -6.96 1.15 -8.14
N ALA A 20 -6.65 2.20 -8.92
CA ALA A 20 -7.39 3.47 -8.89
C ALA A 20 -8.83 3.31 -9.42
N ALA A 21 -9.05 2.47 -10.44
CA ALA A 21 -10.37 2.21 -11.02
C ALA A 21 -11.24 1.22 -10.20
N ALA A 22 -10.68 0.55 -9.19
CA ALA A 22 -11.42 -0.40 -8.38
C ALA A 22 -12.55 0.29 -7.59
N ARG A 23 -13.68 -0.39 -7.39
CA ARG A 23 -14.78 0.15 -6.57
C ARG A 23 -14.34 0.30 -5.12
N GLU A 24 -13.74 -0.75 -4.57
CA GLU A 24 -13.21 -0.79 -3.22
C GLU A 24 -11.76 -1.27 -3.22
N VAL A 25 -10.96 -0.72 -2.32
CA VAL A 25 -9.60 -1.19 -2.00
C VAL A 25 -9.47 -1.24 -0.50
N TRP A 26 -9.08 -2.39 0.02
CA TRP A 26 -8.82 -2.59 1.44
C TRP A 26 -7.35 -2.95 1.64
N VAL A 27 -6.75 -2.41 2.69
CA VAL A 27 -5.37 -2.67 3.09
C VAL A 27 -5.40 -3.40 4.42
N LEU A 28 -4.87 -4.62 4.45
CA LEU A 28 -4.70 -5.38 5.69
C LEU A 28 -3.22 -5.42 6.04
N ALA A 29 -2.86 -4.78 7.15
CA ALA A 29 -1.51 -4.80 7.71
C ALA A 29 -1.55 -5.37 9.12
N SER A 30 -0.64 -6.27 9.47
CA SER A 30 -0.56 -6.86 10.80
C SER A 30 0.89 -7.03 11.24
N GLY A 31 1.14 -6.81 12.52
CA GLY A 31 2.43 -6.90 13.21
C GLY A 31 3.13 -5.54 13.35
N GLU A 32 3.60 -5.25 14.57
CA GLU A 32 4.17 -3.94 14.96
C GLU A 32 5.32 -3.48 14.04
N GLY A 33 6.12 -4.41 13.49
CA GLY A 33 7.22 -4.07 12.57
C GLY A 33 6.80 -3.50 11.21
N LYS A 34 5.50 -3.32 10.95
CA LYS A 34 4.97 -2.61 9.77
C LYS A 34 4.49 -1.19 10.09
N LYS A 35 4.49 -0.80 11.36
CA LYS A 35 3.89 0.45 11.82
C LYS A 35 4.50 1.67 11.17
N GLU A 36 5.82 1.78 11.16
CA GLU A 36 6.52 2.92 10.56
C GLU A 36 6.28 2.99 9.05
N ALA A 37 6.24 1.84 8.37
CA ALA A 37 5.96 1.78 6.94
C ALA A 37 4.52 2.18 6.61
N LEU A 38 3.56 1.81 7.46
CA LEU A 38 2.17 2.23 7.31
C LEU A 38 2.01 3.73 7.59
N GLN A 39 2.60 4.24 8.66
CA GLN A 39 2.62 5.69 8.96
C GLN A 39 3.22 6.49 7.80
N ALA A 40 4.40 6.09 7.30
CA ALA A 40 5.03 6.74 6.15
C ALA A 40 4.18 6.71 4.87
N SER A 41 3.26 5.74 4.75
CA SER A 41 2.34 5.66 3.63
C SER A 41 1.12 6.55 3.79
N LEU A 42 0.74 6.88 5.03
CA LEU A 42 -0.40 7.74 5.36
C LEU A 42 -0.04 9.23 5.32
N GLU A 43 1.25 9.56 5.36
CA GLU A 43 1.71 10.94 5.22
C GLU A 43 1.18 11.58 3.92
N PRO A 44 0.69 12.83 3.96
CA PRO A 44 0.13 13.51 2.78
C PRO A 44 1.12 13.56 1.61
N THR A 45 2.42 13.70 1.92
CA THR A 45 3.51 13.74 0.93
C THR A 45 4.30 12.43 0.86
N GLY A 46 3.74 11.32 1.36
CA GLY A 46 4.35 10.00 1.32
C GLY A 46 4.67 9.56 -0.11
N ASN A 47 5.83 8.92 -0.32
CA ASN A 47 6.26 8.41 -1.63
C ASN A 47 6.41 6.87 -1.64
N THR A 48 5.74 6.19 -0.72
CA THR A 48 5.69 4.72 -0.73
C THR A 48 4.76 4.22 -1.84
N PRO A 49 4.87 2.96 -2.27
CA PRO A 49 3.90 2.38 -3.19
C PRO A 49 2.46 2.43 -2.68
N LEU A 50 2.25 2.29 -1.36
CA LEU A 50 0.93 2.38 -0.74
C LEU A 50 0.42 3.82 -0.70
N ALA A 51 1.27 4.80 -0.39
CA ALA A 51 0.91 6.22 -0.45
C ALA A 51 0.35 6.60 -1.81
N ARG A 52 0.95 6.11 -2.90
CA ARG A 52 0.46 6.34 -4.27
C ARG A 52 -0.93 5.77 -4.49
N VAL A 53 -1.25 4.60 -3.92
CA VAL A 53 -2.61 4.03 -3.99
C VAL A 53 -3.58 4.94 -3.23
N LEU A 54 -3.24 5.33 -2.00
CA LEU A 54 -4.07 6.19 -1.16
C LEU A 54 -4.32 7.57 -1.79
N GLN A 55 -3.29 8.18 -2.39
CA GLN A 55 -3.38 9.47 -3.09
C GLN A 55 -4.19 9.40 -4.39
N SER A 56 -4.26 8.23 -5.03
CA SER A 56 -4.97 8.03 -6.29
C SER A 56 -6.46 7.73 -6.14
N ARG A 57 -6.95 7.61 -4.90
CA ARG A 57 -8.31 7.16 -4.58
C ARG A 57 -8.95 8.04 -3.52
N SER A 58 -10.27 8.19 -3.59
CA SER A 58 -11.05 8.89 -2.55
C SER A 58 -11.44 8.00 -1.38
N ASN A 59 -11.51 6.67 -1.57
CA ASN A 59 -11.84 5.72 -0.52
C ASN A 59 -10.89 4.50 -0.55
N THR A 60 -10.28 4.23 0.60
CA THR A 60 -9.48 3.02 0.89
C THR A 60 -9.60 2.74 2.38
N GLU A 61 -10.09 1.56 2.74
CA GLU A 61 -10.18 1.15 4.14
C GLU A 61 -8.89 0.45 4.58
N ILE A 62 -8.41 0.78 5.78
CA ILE A 62 -7.18 0.22 6.35
C ILE A 62 -7.54 -0.53 7.63
N PHE A 63 -7.19 -1.81 7.67
CA PHE A 63 -7.33 -2.68 8.82
C PHE A 63 -5.95 -3.00 9.38
N THR A 64 -5.76 -2.73 10.67
CA THR A 64 -4.52 -3.03 11.38
C THR A 64 -4.75 -3.52 12.81
N ASP A 65 -3.84 -4.37 13.31
CA ASP A 65 -3.84 -4.91 14.68
C ASP A 65 -2.99 -4.07 15.65
N PHE A 66 -2.43 -2.96 15.19
CA PHE A 66 -1.64 -2.03 15.99
C PHE A 66 -2.17 -0.60 15.90
N VAL A 67 -1.90 0.20 16.93
CA VAL A 67 -2.32 1.61 16.98
C VAL A 67 -1.36 2.47 16.15
N LEU A 68 -1.93 3.24 15.23
CA LEU A 68 -1.26 4.33 14.54
C LEU A 68 -1.32 5.56 15.44
N ALA A 69 -0.16 6.07 15.83
CA ALA A 69 -0.04 7.33 16.56
C ALA A 69 -0.23 8.51 15.62
#